data_AF-A0A3D2TSN7-F1
#
_entry.id   AF-A0A3D2TSN7-F1
#
_cell.length_a   1.000
_cell.length_b   1.000
_cell.length_c   1.000
_cell.angle_alpha   90.00
_cell.angle_beta   90.00
_cell.angle_gamma   90.00
#
_symmetry.space_group_name_H-M   'P 1'
#
loop_
_entity.id
_entity.type
_entity.pdbx_description
1 polymer ?
#
loop_
_entity_poly.entity_id
_entity_poly.type
_entity_poly.pdbx_seq_one_letter_code
_entity_poly.pdbx_strand_id
1 'polypeptide(L)'
;MKNILKKSVCFLLCIVITAVSFAACSKSESKQKSELLSGLTDSVDEANVTATIQAIEKGLKTFDTDVFSACVNSSTLEYIVGFSKGHTQFSDLGKAIFENLTMDIKSIDLNKKTVTLSVNNKQLYIAASNFAGDLKGKYSATQLLELLKDDSFLDSSLSTLIDKIKNAQMKEQPEEITLTFEQKDGYLVFTFDEAAESAVSGGALKAVKDVWS
;
A
#
# COMPACT_ATOMS: atom_id res chain seq x y z
N MET A 1 -30.63 19.01 -8.96
CA MET A 1 -29.38 18.34 -9.40
C MET A 1 -28.32 18.57 -8.33
N LYS A 2 -28.00 17.57 -7.48
CA LYS A 2 -26.77 17.62 -6.65
C LYS A 2 -26.35 16.31 -5.94
N ASN A 3 -27.13 15.23 -6.00
CA ASN A 3 -26.83 14.03 -5.18
C ASN A 3 -26.58 12.73 -5.97
N ILE A 4 -26.38 12.79 -7.29
CA ILE A 4 -26.15 11.60 -8.13
C ILE A 4 -24.67 11.44 -8.53
N LEU A 5 -23.87 12.52 -8.50
CA LEU A 5 -22.48 12.48 -8.95
C LEU A 5 -21.47 11.89 -7.93
N LYS A 6 -21.87 11.67 -6.66
CA LYS A 6 -20.98 11.07 -5.64
C LYS A 6 -21.02 9.53 -5.62
N LYS A 7 -21.98 8.90 -6.31
CA LYS A 7 -22.15 7.44 -6.31
C LYS A 7 -21.55 6.75 -7.55
N SER A 8 -21.22 7.49 -8.60
CA SER A 8 -20.75 6.90 -9.87
C SER A 8 -19.23 6.85 -10.03
N VAL A 9 -18.45 7.54 -9.18
CA VAL A 9 -16.97 7.47 -9.18
C VAL A 9 -16.47 6.29 -8.35
N CYS A 10 -17.18 5.95 -7.28
CA CYS A 10 -16.89 4.77 -6.46
C CYS A 10 -17.11 3.46 -7.24
N PHE A 11 -17.90 3.49 -8.31
CA PHE A 11 -18.21 2.32 -9.13
C PHE A 11 -17.03 1.86 -10.01
N LEU A 12 -16.12 2.76 -10.40
CA LEU A 12 -14.90 2.40 -11.15
C LEU A 12 -13.76 1.94 -10.24
N LEU A 13 -13.72 2.43 -8.99
CA LEU A 13 -13.00 1.77 -7.91
C LEU A 13 -13.51 0.33 -7.77
N CYS A 14 -14.83 0.13 -7.69
CA CYS A 14 -15.46 -1.19 -7.55
C CYS A 14 -15.30 -2.12 -8.77
N ILE A 15 -15.17 -1.62 -9.99
CA ILE A 15 -15.06 -2.48 -11.18
C ILE A 15 -13.68 -3.14 -11.24
N VAL A 16 -12.59 -2.44 -10.89
CA VAL A 16 -11.28 -3.09 -10.70
C VAL A 16 -11.26 -4.01 -9.45
N ILE A 17 -12.14 -3.75 -8.49
CA ILE A 17 -12.23 -4.42 -7.17
C ILE A 17 -13.19 -5.65 -7.13
N THR A 18 -14.11 -5.83 -8.08
CA THR A 18 -15.11 -6.94 -8.05
C THR A 18 -14.76 -8.14 -8.93
N ALA A 19 -13.71 -8.08 -9.75
CA ALA A 19 -13.38 -9.14 -10.71
C ALA A 19 -12.53 -10.30 -10.14
N VAL A 20 -12.24 -10.32 -8.83
CA VAL A 20 -11.50 -11.41 -8.16
C VAL A 20 -12.25 -11.99 -6.95
N SER A 21 -13.58 -11.89 -6.91
CA SER A 21 -14.40 -12.59 -5.91
C SER A 21 -14.47 -14.11 -6.09
N PHE A 22 -13.62 -14.71 -6.92
CA PHE A 22 -13.51 -16.17 -7.04
C PHE A 22 -12.04 -16.61 -7.14
N ALA A 23 -11.38 -16.72 -5.98
CA ALA A 23 -10.47 -17.82 -5.68
C ALA A 23 -10.21 -17.91 -4.16
N ALA A 24 -10.85 -18.90 -3.55
CA ALA A 24 -10.43 -19.62 -2.36
C ALA A 24 -10.35 -18.87 -1.02
N CYS A 25 -11.43 -19.01 -0.24
CA CYS A 25 -11.28 -19.52 1.12
C CYS A 25 -10.49 -20.84 1.06
N SER A 26 -9.17 -20.78 1.06
CA SER A 26 -8.36 -21.89 1.56
C SER A 26 -7.85 -21.46 2.93
N LYS A 27 -8.52 -21.97 3.97
CA LYS A 27 -7.80 -22.24 5.21
C LYS A 27 -6.78 -23.30 4.87
N SER A 28 -5.55 -22.92 4.59
CA SER A 28 -4.42 -23.85 4.60
C SER A 28 -3.36 -23.36 5.58
N GLU A 29 -3.22 -24.16 6.63
CA GLU A 29 -1.96 -24.66 7.21
C GLU A 29 -0.90 -23.63 7.61
N SER A 30 -0.60 -23.63 8.91
CA SER A 30 0.49 -22.98 9.63
C SER A 30 1.61 -22.40 8.76
N LYS A 31 1.40 -21.20 8.23
CA LYS A 31 2.51 -20.37 7.77
C LYS A 31 3.32 -19.96 8.99
N GLN A 32 4.63 -20.17 8.93
CA GLN A 32 5.55 -19.59 9.89
C GLN A 32 5.35 -18.08 9.84
N LYS A 33 4.76 -17.55 10.92
CA LYS A 33 4.46 -16.13 11.09
C LYS A 33 5.73 -15.32 10.86
N SER A 34 5.63 -14.23 10.11
CA SER A 34 6.77 -13.35 9.82
C SER A 34 7.64 -13.10 11.07
N GLU A 35 8.96 -13.24 10.91
CA GLU A 35 9.92 -12.95 11.98
C GLU A 35 9.86 -11.49 12.42
N LEU A 36 9.40 -10.58 11.55
CA LEU A 36 9.19 -9.17 11.87
C LEU A 36 8.08 -8.95 12.91
N LEU A 37 7.18 -9.93 13.08
CA LEU A 37 6.12 -9.91 14.10
C LEU A 37 6.57 -10.53 15.42
N SER A 38 7.76 -11.14 15.47
CA SER A 38 8.29 -11.76 16.67
C SER A 38 8.60 -10.70 17.73
N GLY A 39 8.06 -10.89 18.94
CA GLY A 39 8.26 -9.97 20.06
C GLY A 39 7.38 -8.71 20.05
N LEU A 40 6.60 -8.48 18.99
CA LEU A 40 5.57 -7.45 18.99
C LEU A 40 4.34 -7.91 19.78
N THR A 41 3.67 -6.96 20.42
CA THR A 41 2.44 -7.20 21.20
C THR A 41 1.42 -6.10 20.93
N ASP A 42 0.30 -6.09 21.65
CA ASP A 42 -0.64 -4.97 21.71
C ASP A 42 -0.40 -4.04 22.92
N SER A 43 0.73 -4.15 23.62
CA SER A 43 1.06 -3.23 24.71
C SER A 43 1.16 -1.78 24.20
N VAL A 44 0.53 -0.85 24.92
CA VAL A 44 0.57 0.58 24.57
C VAL A 44 1.69 1.25 25.36
N ASP A 45 2.90 1.07 24.86
CA ASP A 45 4.12 1.70 25.35
C ASP A 45 5.01 2.15 24.17
N GLU A 46 5.91 3.09 24.42
CA GLU A 46 6.75 3.69 23.37
C GLU A 46 7.66 2.65 22.69
N ALA A 47 8.12 1.64 23.41
CA ALA A 47 9.02 0.62 22.87
C ALA A 47 8.28 -0.26 21.85
N ASN A 48 7.08 -0.73 22.19
CA ASN A 48 6.26 -1.55 21.31
C ASN A 48 5.71 -0.74 20.11
N VAL A 49 5.34 0.53 20.30
CA VAL A 49 4.99 1.44 19.19
C VAL A 49 6.18 1.59 18.23
N THR A 50 7.38 1.84 18.76
CA THR A 50 8.59 1.99 17.95
C THR A 50 8.93 0.72 17.19
N ALA A 51 8.91 -0.44 17.86
CA ALA A 51 9.18 -1.73 17.24
C ALA A 51 8.16 -2.06 16.14
N THR A 52 6.88 -1.75 16.36
CA THR A 52 5.83 -1.98 15.37
C THR A 52 6.01 -1.08 14.14
N ILE A 53 6.35 0.20 14.31
CA ILE A 53 6.67 1.10 13.18
C ILE A 53 7.88 0.60 12.39
N GLN A 54 8.94 0.13 13.06
CA GLN A 54 10.10 -0.46 12.39
C GLN A 54 9.75 -1.74 11.62
N ALA A 55 8.86 -2.56 12.18
CA ALA A 55 8.35 -3.75 11.50
C ALA A 55 7.51 -3.37 10.27
N ILE A 56 6.65 -2.35 10.38
CA ILE A 56 5.87 -1.83 9.25
C ILE A 56 6.77 -1.29 8.14
N GLU A 57 7.79 -0.48 8.47
CA GLU A 57 8.74 0.02 7.45
C GLU A 57 9.43 -1.14 6.71
N LYS A 58 9.97 -2.11 7.46
CA LYS A 58 10.61 -3.30 6.88
C LYS A 58 9.61 -4.15 6.08
N GLY A 59 8.40 -4.31 6.59
CA GLY A 59 7.32 -5.04 5.95
C GLY A 59 6.91 -4.39 4.62
N LEU A 60 6.83 -3.05 4.57
CA LEU A 60 6.59 -2.31 3.33
C LEU A 60 7.70 -2.57 2.30
N LYS A 61 8.97 -2.44 2.72
CA LYS A 61 10.15 -2.62 1.86
C LYS A 61 10.28 -4.05 1.31
N THR A 62 9.96 -5.05 2.13
CA THR A 62 10.05 -6.47 1.76
C THR A 62 8.75 -7.02 1.18
N PHE A 63 7.69 -6.22 1.20
CA PHE A 63 6.33 -6.61 0.85
C PHE A 63 5.82 -7.81 1.67
N ASP A 64 5.99 -7.72 2.99
CA ASP A 64 5.57 -8.74 3.95
C ASP A 64 4.06 -8.62 4.23
N THR A 65 3.28 -9.51 3.61
CA THR A 65 1.81 -9.51 3.72
C THR A 65 1.31 -9.90 5.11
N ASP A 66 2.11 -10.60 5.91
CA ASP A 66 1.75 -10.95 7.28
C ASP A 66 1.84 -9.69 8.17
N VAL A 67 2.89 -8.88 8.00
CA VAL A 67 3.02 -7.58 8.67
C VAL A 67 1.87 -6.65 8.29
N PHE A 68 1.52 -6.57 7.00
CA PHE A 68 0.39 -5.74 6.57
C PHE A 68 -0.91 -6.17 7.23
N SER A 69 -1.20 -7.47 7.22
CA SER A 69 -2.43 -8.01 7.80
C SER A 69 -2.50 -7.84 9.31
N ALA A 70 -1.35 -7.84 10.00
CA ALA A 70 -1.28 -7.77 11.45
C ALA A 70 -1.21 -6.34 12.01
N CYS A 71 -0.53 -5.41 11.32
CA CYS A 71 -0.15 -4.12 11.90
C CYS A 71 -0.60 -2.90 11.07
N VAL A 72 -1.17 -3.09 9.88
CA VAL A 72 -1.55 -1.99 8.98
C VAL A 72 -3.03 -2.06 8.62
N ASN A 73 -3.76 -1.00 8.94
CA ASN A 73 -5.11 -0.77 8.45
C ASN A 73 -5.06 0.23 7.29
N SER A 74 -5.20 -0.26 6.06
CA SER A 74 -5.11 0.53 4.84
C SER A 74 -5.98 -0.08 3.76
N SER A 75 -6.99 0.67 3.31
CA SER A 75 -7.87 0.18 2.25
C SER A 75 -7.09 -0.06 0.96
N THR A 76 -6.12 0.78 0.60
CA THR A 76 -5.39 0.64 -0.66
C THR A 76 -4.39 -0.52 -0.61
N LEU A 77 -3.60 -0.64 0.47
CA LEU A 77 -2.61 -1.70 0.60
C LEU A 77 -3.27 -3.09 0.70
N GLU A 78 -4.43 -3.21 1.36
CA GLU A 78 -5.20 -4.45 1.41
C GLU A 78 -5.53 -5.00 0.01
N TYR A 79 -5.91 -4.13 -0.94
CA TYR A 79 -6.16 -4.56 -2.32
C TYR A 79 -4.90 -5.03 -3.03
N ILE A 80 -3.77 -4.34 -2.86
CA ILE A 80 -2.50 -4.73 -3.48
C ILE A 80 -2.03 -6.09 -2.95
N VAL A 81 -2.22 -6.35 -1.65
CA VAL A 81 -2.00 -7.67 -1.03
C VAL A 81 -2.94 -8.73 -1.62
N GLY A 82 -4.18 -8.36 -1.94
CA GLY A 82 -5.11 -9.24 -2.63
C GLY A 82 -4.57 -9.69 -3.99
N PHE A 83 -4.09 -8.75 -4.82
CA PHE A 83 -3.53 -9.05 -6.14
C PHE A 83 -2.22 -9.85 -6.07
N SER A 84 -1.36 -9.57 -5.08
CA SER A 84 -0.08 -10.27 -4.94
C SER A 84 -0.21 -11.76 -4.61
N LYS A 85 -1.36 -12.21 -4.08
CA LYS A 85 -1.61 -13.64 -3.80
C LYS A 85 -1.70 -14.50 -5.06
N GLY A 86 -2.07 -13.90 -6.20
CA GLY A 86 -2.18 -14.58 -7.49
C GLY A 86 -1.03 -14.27 -8.45
N HIS A 87 -0.38 -13.11 -8.30
CA HIS A 87 0.58 -12.59 -9.27
C HIS A 87 1.76 -11.94 -8.55
N THR A 88 2.95 -12.53 -8.64
CA THR A 88 4.16 -12.07 -7.92
C THR A 88 4.62 -10.68 -8.35
N GLN A 89 4.27 -10.26 -9.57
CA GLN A 89 4.61 -8.96 -10.14
C GLN A 89 4.09 -7.79 -9.29
N PHE A 90 2.95 -7.95 -8.58
CA PHE A 90 2.47 -6.92 -7.65
C PHE A 90 3.29 -6.85 -6.37
N SER A 91 3.82 -7.98 -5.89
CA SER A 91 4.78 -7.98 -4.79
C SER A 91 6.07 -7.28 -5.19
N ASP A 92 6.57 -7.56 -6.40
CA ASP A 92 7.80 -6.93 -6.89
C ASP A 92 7.63 -5.43 -7.15
N LEU A 93 6.47 -5.03 -7.67
CA LEU A 93 6.11 -3.61 -7.77
C LEU A 93 6.04 -2.95 -6.39
N GLY A 94 5.40 -3.60 -5.41
CA GLY A 94 5.32 -3.09 -4.05
C GLY A 94 6.71 -2.89 -3.42
N LYS A 95 7.60 -3.88 -3.55
CA LYS A 95 9.01 -3.76 -3.13
C LYS A 95 9.69 -2.57 -3.80
N ALA A 96 9.51 -2.40 -5.11
CA ALA A 96 10.11 -1.28 -5.84
C ALA A 96 9.58 0.08 -5.36
N ILE A 97 8.28 0.21 -5.09
CA ILE A 97 7.66 1.43 -4.56
C ILE A 97 8.24 1.79 -3.19
N PHE A 98 8.44 0.80 -2.32
CA PHE A 98 8.84 1.03 -0.93
C PHE A 98 10.35 0.89 -0.70
N GLU A 99 11.16 0.45 -1.67
CA GLU A 99 12.58 0.13 -1.50
C GLU A 99 13.37 1.22 -0.75
N ASN A 100 13.11 2.48 -1.08
CA ASN A 100 13.79 3.65 -0.52
C ASN A 100 13.01 4.37 0.60
N LEU A 101 11.92 3.76 1.08
CA LEU A 101 11.13 4.28 2.20
C LEU A 101 11.99 4.34 3.47
N THR A 102 11.87 5.46 4.18
CA THR A 102 12.31 5.65 5.56
C THR A 102 11.18 6.24 6.38
N MET A 103 10.98 5.76 7.61
CA MET A 103 9.95 6.24 8.53
C MET A 103 10.56 6.60 9.89
N ASP A 104 10.84 7.88 10.11
CA ASP A 104 11.45 8.35 11.35
C ASP A 104 10.39 8.86 12.33
N ILE A 105 10.34 8.28 13.53
CA ILE A 105 9.43 8.74 14.59
C ILE A 105 9.87 10.12 15.09
N LYS A 106 8.93 11.08 15.07
CA LYS A 106 9.10 12.42 15.63
C LYS A 106 8.49 12.55 17.01
N SER A 107 7.33 11.94 17.23
CA SER A 107 6.67 11.93 18.53
C SER A 107 5.70 10.75 18.65
N ILE A 108 5.50 10.30 19.89
CA ILE A 108 4.49 9.31 20.27
C ILE A 108 3.60 9.95 21.34
N ASP A 109 2.29 9.92 21.13
CA ASP A 109 1.29 10.32 22.13
C ASP A 109 0.45 9.08 22.48
N LEU A 110 0.80 8.40 23.58
CA LEU A 110 0.12 7.19 24.03
C LEU A 110 -1.32 7.46 24.50
N ASN A 111 -1.62 8.67 24.97
CA ASN A 111 -2.96 9.02 25.43
C ASN A 111 -3.92 9.18 24.25
N LYS A 112 -3.46 9.84 23.18
CA LYS A 112 -4.23 9.98 21.93
C LYS A 112 -4.09 8.77 21.00
N LYS A 113 -3.17 7.85 21.32
CA LYS A 113 -2.79 6.71 20.48
C LYS A 113 -2.40 7.15 19.08
N THR A 114 -1.48 8.11 19.01
CA THR A 114 -0.96 8.63 17.75
C THR A 114 0.56 8.59 17.71
N VAL A 115 1.11 8.40 16.52
CA VAL A 115 2.54 8.57 16.23
C VAL A 115 2.70 9.54 15.07
N THR A 116 3.57 10.54 15.23
CA THR A 116 3.96 11.44 14.15
C THR A 116 5.28 10.96 13.56
N LEU A 117 5.31 10.82 12.24
CA LEU A 117 6.42 10.28 11.47
C LEU A 117 6.90 11.30 10.45
N SER A 118 8.21 11.37 10.24
CA SER A 118 8.79 11.96 9.04
C SER A 118 9.12 10.85 8.07
N VAL A 119 8.48 10.91 6.91
CA VAL A 119 8.53 9.89 5.88
C VAL A 119 9.27 10.43 4.68
N ASN A 120 10.27 9.69 4.21
CA ASN A 120 10.93 10.00 2.95
C ASN A 120 10.87 8.79 2.02
N ASN A 121 10.65 9.05 0.74
CA ASN A 121 10.68 8.07 -0.32
C ASN A 121 10.97 8.79 -1.65
N LYS A 122 11.10 8.04 -2.73
CA LYS A 122 11.17 8.59 -4.08
C LYS A 122 9.94 9.41 -4.44
N GLN A 123 10.10 10.38 -5.33
CA GLN A 123 9.00 11.13 -5.91
C GLN A 123 8.40 10.31 -7.06
N LEU A 124 7.38 9.52 -6.74
CA LEU A 124 6.79 8.52 -7.63
C LEU A 124 5.48 8.97 -8.28
N TYR A 125 4.89 10.08 -7.83
CA TYR A 125 3.60 10.56 -8.34
C TYR A 125 3.58 10.68 -9.87
N ILE A 126 4.57 11.35 -10.47
CA ILE A 126 4.60 11.58 -11.93
C ILE A 126 4.75 10.27 -12.71
N ALA A 127 5.65 9.39 -12.25
CA ALA A 127 5.89 8.11 -12.91
C ALA A 127 4.63 7.22 -12.89
N ALA A 128 3.97 7.12 -11.74
CA ALA A 128 2.74 6.38 -11.56
C ALA A 128 1.56 7.01 -12.32
N SER A 129 1.42 8.33 -12.30
CA SER A 129 0.36 9.06 -13.00
C SER A 129 0.47 8.85 -14.52
N ASN A 130 1.68 8.96 -15.08
CA ASN A 130 1.89 8.73 -16.51
C ASN A 130 1.58 7.30 -16.90
N PHE A 131 2.04 6.32 -16.11
CA PHE A 131 1.74 4.92 -16.35
C PHE A 131 0.23 4.63 -16.30
N ALA A 132 -0.46 5.10 -15.26
CA ALA A 132 -1.90 4.94 -15.13
C ALA A 132 -2.66 5.65 -16.27
N GLY A 133 -2.22 6.85 -16.66
CA GLY A 133 -2.78 7.61 -17.78
C GLY A 133 -2.61 6.88 -19.12
N ASP A 134 -1.44 6.30 -19.37
CA ASP A 134 -1.17 5.50 -20.58
C ASP A 134 -2.09 4.27 -20.65
N LEU A 135 -2.31 3.59 -19.52
CA LEU A 135 -3.26 2.48 -19.43
C LEU A 135 -4.69 2.93 -19.70
N LYS A 136 -5.13 4.04 -19.07
CA LYS A 136 -6.47 4.62 -19.25
C LYS A 136 -6.74 5.08 -20.69
N GLY A 137 -5.71 5.56 -21.39
CA GLY A 137 -5.80 5.99 -22.78
C GLY A 137 -5.85 4.83 -23.79
N LYS A 138 -5.29 3.67 -23.44
CA LYS A 138 -5.20 2.50 -24.34
C LYS A 138 -6.31 1.47 -24.12
N TYR A 139 -6.78 1.33 -22.88
CA TYR A 139 -7.66 0.25 -22.49
C TYR A 139 -8.88 0.80 -21.74
N SER A 140 -10.05 0.23 -22.03
CA SER A 140 -11.21 0.39 -21.17
C SER A 140 -11.00 -0.30 -19.81
N ALA A 141 -11.78 0.07 -18.81
CA ALA A 141 -11.72 -0.55 -17.48
C ALA A 141 -11.96 -2.07 -17.53
N THR A 142 -12.85 -2.55 -18.42
CA THR A 142 -13.10 -3.99 -18.58
C THR A 142 -11.95 -4.73 -19.25
N GLN A 143 -11.28 -4.11 -20.23
CA GLN A 143 -10.08 -4.70 -20.82
C GLN A 143 -8.94 -4.77 -19.81
N LEU A 144 -8.75 -3.73 -18.99
CA LEU A 144 -7.75 -3.77 -17.93
C LEU A 144 -8.01 -4.90 -16.95
N LEU A 145 -9.27 -5.16 -16.59
CA LEU A 145 -9.62 -6.29 -15.74
C LEU A 145 -9.23 -7.66 -16.29
N GLU A 146 -9.35 -7.83 -17.60
CA GLU A 146 -8.92 -9.06 -18.28
C GLU A 146 -7.39 -9.15 -18.30
N LEU A 147 -6.71 -8.03 -18.60
CA LEU A 147 -5.25 -7.93 -18.62
C LEU A 147 -4.60 -8.12 -17.24
N LEU A 148 -5.29 -7.79 -16.15
CA LEU A 148 -4.83 -8.06 -14.78
C LEU A 148 -4.71 -9.56 -14.46
N LYS A 149 -5.22 -10.44 -15.33
CA LYS A 149 -5.10 -11.91 -15.22
C LYS A 149 -4.03 -12.48 -16.17
N ASP A 150 -3.44 -11.65 -17.01
CA ASP A 150 -2.44 -12.04 -18.00
C ASP A 150 -1.03 -11.73 -17.47
N ASP A 151 -0.32 -12.77 -17.07
CA ASP A 151 1.05 -12.64 -16.52
C ASP A 151 2.03 -12.01 -17.52
N SER A 152 1.89 -12.25 -18.82
CA SER A 152 2.77 -11.66 -19.84
C SER A 152 2.56 -10.15 -19.95
N PHE A 153 1.30 -9.73 -19.87
CA PHE A 153 0.97 -8.30 -19.81
C PHE A 153 1.50 -7.66 -18.52
N LEU A 154 1.31 -8.33 -17.38
CA LEU A 154 1.78 -7.85 -16.08
C LEU A 154 3.30 -7.72 -16.04
N ASP A 155 4.03 -8.74 -16.51
CA ASP A 155 5.50 -8.73 -16.58
C ASP A 155 5.99 -7.53 -17.39
N SER A 156 5.46 -7.33 -18.59
CA SER A 156 5.88 -6.22 -19.46
C SER A 156 5.51 -4.85 -18.88
N SER A 157 4.25 -4.70 -18.46
CA SER A 157 3.72 -3.41 -18.02
C SER A 157 4.32 -2.98 -16.68
N LEU A 158 4.37 -3.89 -15.71
CA LEU A 158 4.89 -3.57 -14.37
C LEU A 158 6.41 -3.45 -14.36
N SER A 159 7.16 -4.22 -15.18
CA SER A 159 8.61 -4.00 -15.34
C SER A 159 8.91 -2.59 -15.84
N THR A 160 8.13 -2.09 -16.80
CA THR A 160 8.29 -0.71 -17.31
C THR A 160 8.08 0.33 -16.20
N LEU A 161 7.08 0.12 -15.33
CA LEU A 161 6.84 1.02 -14.19
C LEU A 161 7.97 0.90 -13.15
N ILE A 162 8.41 -0.31 -12.83
CA ILE A 162 9.53 -0.56 -11.90
C ILE A 162 10.80 0.15 -12.37
N ASP A 163 11.12 0.11 -13.67
CA ASP A 163 12.28 0.81 -14.21
C ASP A 163 12.15 2.33 -14.07
N LYS A 164 10.95 2.89 -14.24
CA LYS A 164 10.70 4.32 -13.96
C LYS A 164 10.86 4.65 -12.48
N ILE A 165 10.41 3.78 -11.57
CA ILE A 165 10.56 3.92 -10.12
C ILE A 165 12.05 3.87 -9.72
N LYS A 166 12.82 2.94 -10.28
CA LYS A 166 14.26 2.82 -10.02
C LYS A 166 15.02 4.10 -10.37
N ASN A 167 14.64 4.75 -11.47
CA ASN A 167 15.27 5.98 -11.95
C ASN A 167 14.67 7.28 -11.35
N ALA A 168 13.59 7.19 -10.58
CA ALA A 168 13.00 8.35 -9.93
C ALA A 168 13.92 8.90 -8.83
N GLN A 169 13.89 10.22 -8.65
CA GLN A 169 14.66 10.90 -7.62
C GLN A 169 14.01 10.76 -6.25
N MET A 170 14.79 10.84 -5.19
CA MET A 170 14.27 11.03 -3.83
C MET A 170 13.46 12.34 -3.75
N LYS A 171 12.43 12.39 -2.90
CA LYS A 171 11.81 13.67 -2.56
C LYS A 171 12.85 14.58 -1.90
N GLU A 172 12.81 15.86 -2.27
CA GLU A 172 13.74 16.86 -1.72
C GLU A 172 13.55 17.06 -0.22
N GLN A 173 12.33 16.92 0.26
CA GLN A 173 11.96 17.07 1.66
C GLN A 173 11.10 15.88 2.11
N PRO A 174 11.36 15.32 3.30
CA PRO A 174 10.46 14.38 3.94
C PRO A 174 9.08 14.99 4.19
N GLU A 175 8.04 14.15 4.19
CA GLU A 175 6.68 14.53 4.55
C GLU A 175 6.39 14.12 6.00
N GLU A 176 5.70 14.98 6.74
CA GLU A 176 5.23 14.65 8.08
C GLU A 176 3.81 14.07 8.02
N ILE A 177 3.61 12.89 8.60
CA ILE A 177 2.30 12.25 8.73
C ILE A 177 2.04 11.88 10.18
N THR A 178 0.77 11.79 10.55
CA THR A 178 0.36 11.26 11.86
C THR A 178 -0.53 10.05 11.67
N LEU A 179 -0.13 8.92 12.26
CA LEU A 179 -0.90 7.68 12.25
C LEU A 179 -1.61 7.53 13.60
N THR A 180 -2.88 7.13 13.57
CA THR A 180 -3.57 6.62 14.76
C THR A 180 -3.32 5.12 14.88
N PHE A 181 -3.33 4.60 16.10
CA PHE A 181 -3.21 3.16 16.34
C PHE A 181 -4.20 2.63 17.36
N GLU A 182 -4.53 1.35 17.22
CA GLU A 182 -5.40 0.62 18.15
C GLU A 182 -4.82 -0.75 18.49
N GLN A 183 -5.34 -1.36 19.56
CA GLN A 183 -4.98 -2.72 19.96
C GLN A 183 -5.95 -3.69 19.29
N LYS A 184 -5.45 -4.63 18.49
CA LYS A 184 -6.29 -5.59 17.78
C LYS A 184 -5.50 -6.86 17.49
N ASP A 185 -6.13 -8.01 17.73
CA ASP A 185 -5.58 -9.35 17.43
C ASP A 185 -4.17 -9.60 17.99
N GLY A 186 -3.83 -9.00 19.14
CA GLY A 186 -2.53 -9.11 19.80
C GLY A 186 -1.44 -8.20 19.23
N TYR A 187 -1.80 -7.21 18.40
CA TYR A 187 -0.91 -6.24 17.78
C TYR A 187 -1.40 -4.80 17.98
N LEU A 188 -0.48 -3.85 17.82
CA LEU A 188 -0.83 -2.47 17.51
C LEU A 188 -1.07 -2.34 16.00
N VAL A 189 -2.26 -1.88 15.63
CA VAL A 189 -2.66 -1.68 14.23
C VAL A 189 -2.70 -0.20 13.92
N PHE A 190 -1.90 0.23 12.95
CA PHE A 190 -1.75 1.62 12.54
C PHE A 190 -2.63 1.91 11.33
N THR A 191 -3.41 2.99 11.40
CA THR A 191 -4.30 3.40 10.31
C THR A 191 -3.56 4.31 9.34
N PHE A 192 -3.52 3.91 8.07
CA PHE A 192 -2.97 4.69 6.97
C PHE A 192 -4.13 5.26 6.17
N ASP A 193 -4.38 6.55 6.35
CA ASP A 193 -5.31 7.29 5.50
C ASP A 193 -4.67 7.63 4.14
N GLU A 194 -5.40 8.35 3.27
CA GLU A 194 -4.89 8.71 1.94
C GLU A 194 -3.58 9.51 1.99
N ALA A 195 -3.41 10.38 2.99
CA ALA A 195 -2.20 11.17 3.13
C ALA A 195 -1.01 10.30 3.54
N ALA A 196 -1.21 9.40 4.51
CA ALA A 196 -0.22 8.41 4.92
C ALA A 196 0.16 7.47 3.77
N GLU A 197 -0.82 6.89 3.07
CA GLU A 197 -0.62 6.03 1.90
C GLU A 197 0.17 6.77 0.79
N SER A 198 -0.17 8.03 0.53
CA SER A 198 0.54 8.87 -0.42
C SER A 198 1.99 9.13 0.01
N ALA A 199 2.21 9.49 1.27
CA ALA A 199 3.55 9.78 1.79
C ALA A 199 4.46 8.55 1.68
N VAL A 200 4.03 7.39 2.20
CA VAL A 200 4.86 6.18 2.20
C VAL A 200 5.09 5.60 0.81
N SER A 201 4.15 5.78 -0.12
CA SER A 201 4.30 5.33 -1.51
C SER A 201 5.00 6.32 -2.43
N GLY A 202 5.51 7.44 -1.90
CA GLY A 202 6.12 8.47 -2.75
C GLY A 202 5.11 9.16 -3.68
N GLY A 203 3.82 9.09 -3.36
CA GLY A 203 2.70 9.61 -4.16
C GLY A 203 2.18 8.64 -5.22
N ALA A 204 2.74 7.42 -5.34
CA ALA A 204 2.32 6.46 -6.37
C ALA A 204 0.84 6.04 -6.22
N LEU A 205 0.41 5.71 -5.00
CA LEU A 205 -0.97 5.28 -4.76
C LEU A 205 -1.98 6.40 -5.03
N LYS A 206 -1.63 7.62 -4.59
CA LYS A 206 -2.44 8.81 -4.87
C LYS A 206 -2.53 9.10 -6.37
N ALA A 207 -1.43 9.00 -7.11
CA ALA A 207 -1.41 9.25 -8.55
C ALA A 207 -2.36 8.32 -9.32
N VAL A 208 -2.37 7.03 -8.98
CA VAL A 208 -3.31 6.08 -9.59
C VAL A 208 -4.74 6.49 -9.26
N LYS A 209 -5.03 6.82 -8.00
CA LYS A 209 -6.37 7.27 -7.60
C LYS A 209 -6.83 8.50 -8.37
N ASP A 210 -5.97 9.52 -8.47
CA ASP A 210 -6.28 10.79 -9.14
C ASP A 210 -6.54 10.61 -10.65
N VAL A 211 -5.89 9.64 -11.31
CA VAL A 211 -6.14 9.33 -12.73
C VAL A 211 -7.51 8.67 -12.94
N TRP A 212 -8.00 7.90 -11.98
CA TRP A 212 -9.22 7.09 -12.12
C TRP A 212 -10.44 7.64 -11.38
N SER A 213 -10.26 8.69 -10.57
CA SER A 213 -11.32 9.52 -10.00
C SER A 213 -12.01 10.40 -11.04
#